data_AF-A0A1D6DW73-F1
#
_entry.id   AF-A0A1D6DW73-F1
#
_cell.length_a   1.000
_cell.length_b   1.000
_cell.length_c   1.000
_cell.angle_alpha   90.00
_cell.angle_beta   90.00
_cell.angle_gamma   90.00
#
_symmetry.space_group_name_H-M   'P 1'
#
loop_
_entity.id
_entity.type
_entity.pdbx_description
1 polymer ?
#
loop_
_entity_poly.entity_id
_entity_poly.type
_entity_poly.pdbx_seq_one_letter_code
_entity_poly.pdbx_strand_id
1 'polypeptide(L)'
;MMCQKDGTEQVHEKQKRQPAGKKLTKEEKDKLMQERKQKRQEDKLLKQALKDELAKKKKMEKAIQKWESGKFALECITVEIDNSVIQRGSIGGPLLSSLTENGLSYEPTKNRISGSILWKLDVPDDIAQAFSDLNNSCDMNQNPLSQVKYVAIVLEAEEFCNLISNGSFFDHVQRVCDGYPGFTICYIINKLMNYINKCEQSQYKNPSNTWRRPPVEEVLCKLATHYINVHSRQCIDEAEVVEHLVGLTSSLAKCKFRQVKFT
;
A
#
# COMPACT_ATOMS: atom_id res chain seq x y z
N MET A 1 -92.16 26.93 68.18
CA MET A 1 -92.54 26.17 66.97
C MET A 1 -92.15 24.72 67.20
N MET A 2 -93.11 23.83 66.96
CA MET A 2 -93.14 22.35 67.09
C MET A 2 -91.89 21.64 66.54
N CYS A 3 -91.50 20.40 66.86
CA CYS A 3 -91.80 19.40 67.89
C CYS A 3 -90.67 18.34 67.78
N GLN A 4 -90.43 17.62 68.88
CA GLN A 4 -89.76 16.31 69.03
C GLN A 4 -90.20 15.27 67.95
N LYS A 5 -89.56 14.14 67.61
CA LYS A 5 -88.62 13.20 68.27
C LYS A 5 -88.25 12.06 67.29
N ASP A 6 -87.17 11.34 67.63
CA ASP A 6 -86.92 9.89 67.48
C ASP A 6 -86.68 9.19 66.12
N GLY A 7 -85.66 8.31 66.12
CA GLY A 7 -85.80 6.95 65.59
C GLY A 7 -84.80 6.48 64.53
N THR A 8 -83.74 5.80 64.97
CA THR A 8 -82.99 4.69 64.33
C THR A 8 -83.83 3.84 63.37
N GLU A 9 -83.35 3.27 62.25
CA GLU A 9 -82.20 2.36 62.11
C GLU A 9 -81.90 2.05 60.63
N GLN A 10 -80.74 1.41 60.40
CA GLN A 10 -80.05 1.17 59.12
C GLN A 10 -80.69 0.08 58.23
N VAL A 11 -80.56 0.20 56.91
CA VAL A 11 -80.12 -0.92 56.05
C VAL A 11 -79.16 -0.41 54.96
N HIS A 12 -77.98 -1.02 54.96
CA HIS A 12 -76.89 -0.88 54.00
C HIS A 12 -77.29 -1.30 52.57
N GLU A 13 -76.88 -0.50 51.57
CA GLU A 13 -76.51 -1.04 50.26
C GLU A 13 -75.21 -0.38 49.76
N LYS A 14 -74.10 -1.07 49.98
CA LYS A 14 -72.79 -0.73 49.42
C LYS A 14 -72.77 -1.10 47.93
N GLN A 15 -72.99 -0.15 47.04
CA GLN A 15 -72.61 -0.29 45.63
C GLN A 15 -71.07 -0.25 45.50
N LYS A 16 -70.46 -1.44 45.55
CA LYS A 16 -69.07 -1.68 45.17
C LYS A 16 -68.98 -1.67 43.64
N ARG A 17 -68.59 -0.54 43.04
CA ARG A 17 -68.07 -0.54 41.65
C ARG A 17 -66.76 -1.33 41.66
N GLN A 18 -66.79 -2.58 41.22
CA GLN A 18 -65.60 -3.35 40.89
C GLN A 18 -65.18 -3.01 39.44
N PRO A 19 -63.89 -2.80 39.16
CA PRO A 19 -63.41 -2.73 37.80
C PRO A 19 -63.51 -4.14 37.19
N ALA A 20 -64.14 -4.26 36.03
CA ALA A 20 -64.16 -5.48 35.24
C ALA A 20 -62.76 -5.78 34.71
N GLY A 21 -61.92 -6.36 35.56
CA GLY A 21 -60.69 -7.01 35.13
C GLY A 21 -61.06 -8.25 34.33
N LYS A 22 -60.97 -8.17 32.99
CA LYS A 22 -60.96 -9.34 32.12
C LYS A 22 -59.91 -10.33 32.66
N LYS A 23 -60.35 -11.44 33.26
CA LYS A 23 -59.47 -12.57 33.58
C LYS A 23 -59.08 -13.22 32.26
N LEU A 24 -57.94 -12.79 31.71
CA LEU A 24 -57.25 -13.49 30.62
C LEU A 24 -57.17 -14.98 30.95
N THR A 25 -57.58 -15.83 30.01
CA THR A 25 -57.51 -17.30 30.17
C THR A 25 -56.05 -17.74 30.33
N LYS A 26 -55.84 -18.91 30.94
CA LYS A 26 -54.48 -19.43 31.22
C LYS A 26 -53.64 -19.53 29.94
N GLU A 27 -54.27 -19.93 28.82
CA GLU A 27 -53.67 -19.95 27.49
C GLU A 27 -53.31 -18.57 26.93
N GLU A 28 -54.15 -17.55 27.10
CA GLU A 28 -53.82 -16.19 26.66
C GLU A 28 -52.65 -15.60 27.43
N LYS A 29 -52.54 -15.89 28.73
CA LYS A 29 -51.38 -15.48 29.54
C LYS A 29 -50.11 -16.21 29.13
N ASP A 30 -50.20 -17.48 28.78
CA ASP A 30 -49.06 -18.29 28.33
C ASP A 30 -48.57 -17.85 26.93
N LYS A 31 -49.48 -17.56 25.99
CA LYS A 31 -49.15 -16.96 24.69
C LYS A 31 -48.46 -15.60 24.84
N LEU A 32 -48.99 -14.72 25.68
CA LEU A 32 -48.42 -13.39 25.93
C LEU A 32 -47.03 -13.47 26.59
N MET A 33 -46.79 -14.50 27.40
CA MET A 33 -45.47 -14.77 28.01
C MET A 33 -44.47 -15.32 26.99
N GLN A 34 -44.90 -16.19 26.06
CA GLN A 34 -44.07 -16.70 24.98
C GLN A 34 -43.67 -15.61 23.99
N GLU A 35 -44.59 -14.76 23.53
CA GLU A 35 -44.29 -13.61 22.67
C GLU A 35 -43.30 -12.65 23.34
N ARG A 36 -43.49 -12.36 24.64
CA ARG A 36 -42.53 -11.54 25.41
C ARG A 36 -41.16 -12.17 25.51
N LYS A 37 -41.05 -13.51 25.57
CA LYS A 37 -39.77 -14.22 25.56
C LYS A 37 -39.10 -14.15 24.18
N GLN A 38 -39.84 -14.37 23.10
CA GLN A 38 -39.34 -14.25 21.72
C GLN A 38 -38.84 -12.83 21.45
N LYS A 39 -39.66 -11.82 21.74
CA LYS A 39 -39.28 -10.41 21.53
C LYS A 39 -38.03 -10.00 22.31
N ARG A 40 -37.86 -10.51 23.55
CA ARG A 40 -36.64 -10.30 24.34
C ARG A 40 -35.42 -11.02 23.75
N GLN A 41 -35.59 -12.19 23.15
CA GLN A 41 -34.52 -12.90 22.47
C GLN A 41 -34.11 -12.16 21.19
N GLU A 42 -35.07 -11.71 20.39
CA GLU A 42 -34.85 -10.89 19.19
C GLU A 42 -34.14 -9.58 19.53
N ASP A 43 -34.61 -8.84 20.55
CA ASP A 43 -33.96 -7.60 21.02
C ASP A 43 -32.51 -7.85 21.50
N LYS A 44 -32.26 -9.01 22.12
CA LYS A 44 -30.90 -9.38 22.57
C LYS A 44 -30.00 -9.69 21.37
N LEU A 45 -30.52 -10.40 20.36
CA LEU A 45 -29.80 -10.69 19.13
C LEU A 45 -29.52 -9.41 18.32
N LEU A 46 -30.51 -8.51 18.19
CA LEU A 46 -30.35 -7.22 17.52
C LEU A 46 -29.33 -6.31 18.23
N LYS A 47 -29.38 -6.23 19.56
CA LYS A 47 -28.38 -5.46 20.33
C LYS A 47 -26.98 -6.05 20.22
N GLN A 48 -26.85 -7.37 20.15
CA GLN A 48 -25.56 -8.02 19.95
C GLN A 48 -25.04 -7.75 18.55
N ALA A 49 -25.88 -7.89 17.52
CA ALA A 49 -25.54 -7.58 16.13
C ALA A 49 -25.09 -6.11 15.96
N LEU A 50 -25.80 -5.16 16.55
CA LEU A 50 -25.42 -3.73 16.54
C LEU A 50 -24.08 -3.47 17.23
N LYS A 51 -23.78 -4.15 18.34
CA LYS A 51 -22.48 -4.05 19.03
C LYS A 51 -21.35 -4.63 18.17
N ASP A 52 -21.58 -5.77 17.55
CA ASP A 52 -20.61 -6.43 16.69
C ASP A 52 -20.35 -5.62 15.42
N GLU A 53 -21.38 -5.01 14.84
CA GLU A 53 -21.27 -4.11 13.69
C GLU A 53 -20.47 -2.84 14.04
N LEU A 54 -20.73 -2.24 15.20
CA LEU A 54 -20.00 -1.06 15.67
C LEU A 54 -18.54 -1.38 16.02
N ALA A 55 -18.26 -2.56 16.55
CA ALA A 55 -16.90 -3.04 16.79
C ALA A 55 -16.15 -3.27 15.46
N LYS A 56 -16.82 -3.85 14.45
CA LYS A 56 -16.27 -4.04 13.10
C LYS A 56 -15.95 -2.69 12.44
N LYS A 57 -16.90 -1.75 12.42
CA LYS A 57 -16.70 -0.40 11.88
C LYS A 57 -15.51 0.32 12.54
N LYS A 58 -15.41 0.28 13.87
CA LYS A 58 -14.27 0.86 14.60
C LYS A 58 -12.93 0.17 14.29
N LYS A 59 -12.92 -1.14 14.04
CA LYS A 59 -11.71 -1.87 13.66
C LYS A 59 -11.28 -1.48 12.24
N MET A 60 -12.23 -1.35 11.31
CA MET A 60 -12.01 -0.94 9.93
C MET A 60 -11.49 0.49 9.84
N GLU A 61 -12.14 1.44 10.52
CA GLU A 61 -11.72 2.86 10.53
C GLU A 61 -10.29 3.03 11.06
N LYS A 62 -9.91 2.25 12.09
CA LYS A 62 -8.52 2.22 12.58
C LYS A 62 -7.54 1.61 11.59
N ALA A 63 -7.95 0.65 10.77
CA ALA A 63 -7.11 0.06 9.73
C ALA A 63 -6.88 1.06 8.59
N ILE A 64 -7.94 1.70 8.10
CA ILE A 64 -7.86 2.76 7.09
C ILE A 64 -7.03 3.94 7.58
N GLN A 65 -7.25 4.41 8.82
CA GLN A 65 -6.46 5.52 9.37
C GLN A 65 -4.97 5.18 9.49
N LYS A 66 -4.62 3.93 9.85
CA LYS A 66 -3.23 3.48 9.86
C LYS A 66 -2.65 3.39 8.44
N TRP A 67 -3.46 2.93 7.48
CA TRP A 67 -3.09 2.92 6.07
C TRP A 67 -2.75 4.32 5.57
N GLU A 68 -3.69 5.26 5.72
CA GLU A 68 -3.54 6.65 5.29
C GLU A 68 -2.37 7.36 5.98
N SER A 69 -2.02 6.97 7.22
CA SER A 69 -0.86 7.49 7.92
C SER A 69 0.49 7.02 7.34
N GLY A 70 0.50 6.05 6.42
CA GLY A 70 1.72 5.46 5.85
C GLY A 70 2.48 4.55 6.81
N LYS A 71 1.88 4.15 7.94
CA LYS A 71 2.52 3.32 8.97
C LYS A 71 3.01 1.99 8.41
N PHE A 72 2.25 1.40 7.49
CA PHE A 72 2.55 0.11 6.86
C PHE A 72 3.16 0.24 5.47
N ALA A 73 3.57 1.45 5.05
CA ALA A 73 4.01 1.71 3.68
C ALA A 73 5.09 0.74 3.18
N LEU A 74 6.04 0.37 4.05
CA LEU A 74 7.14 -0.55 3.70
C LEU A 74 6.68 -2.00 3.56
N GLU A 75 5.67 -2.43 4.32
CA GLU A 75 5.10 -3.78 4.23
C GLU A 75 4.31 -3.99 2.93
N CYS A 76 3.96 -2.88 2.28
CA CYS A 76 3.03 -2.84 1.15
C CYS A 76 3.74 -2.60 -0.17
N ILE A 77 5.08 -2.44 -0.16
CA ILE A 77 5.86 -2.33 -1.37
C ILE A 77 6.59 -3.64 -1.63
N THR A 78 6.47 -4.12 -2.85
CA THR A 78 7.17 -5.30 -3.34
C THR A 78 8.13 -4.87 -4.44
N VAL A 79 9.41 -5.22 -4.28
CA VAL A 79 10.46 -4.93 -5.25
C VAL A 79 10.55 -6.08 -6.26
N GLU A 80 10.25 -5.81 -7.53
CA GLU A 80 10.37 -6.80 -8.61
C GLU A 80 11.73 -6.69 -9.27
N ILE A 81 12.60 -7.67 -9.03
CA ILE A 81 14.00 -7.62 -9.47
C ILE A 81 14.19 -8.56 -10.65
N ASP A 82 14.67 -8.04 -11.78
CA ASP A 82 14.99 -8.88 -12.92
C ASP A 82 16.10 -9.88 -12.57
N ASN A 83 15.94 -11.12 -13.03
CA ASN A 83 16.88 -12.21 -12.77
C ASN A 83 18.32 -11.86 -13.18
N SER A 84 18.53 -11.04 -14.22
CA SER A 84 19.89 -10.64 -14.60
C SER A 84 20.57 -9.73 -13.57
N VAL A 85 19.82 -8.99 -12.73
CA VAL A 85 20.39 -8.21 -11.62
C VAL A 85 20.80 -9.14 -10.48
N ILE A 86 19.96 -10.14 -10.16
CA ILE A 86 20.26 -11.14 -9.12
C ILE A 86 21.50 -11.95 -9.49
N GLN A 87 21.65 -12.30 -10.76
CA GLN A 87 22.78 -13.08 -11.27
C GLN A 87 24.09 -12.28 -11.32
N ARG A 88 24.07 -10.95 -11.19
CA ARG A 88 25.28 -10.14 -11.04
C ARG A 88 25.84 -10.34 -9.63
N GLY A 89 26.79 -11.26 -9.49
CA GLY A 89 27.31 -11.69 -8.19
C GLY A 89 27.85 -10.56 -7.29
N SER A 90 28.28 -9.44 -7.87
CA SER A 90 28.73 -8.24 -7.15
C SER A 90 27.59 -7.49 -6.45
N ILE A 91 26.40 -7.43 -7.05
CA ILE A 91 25.28 -6.58 -6.61
C ILE A 91 24.12 -7.42 -6.06
N GLY A 92 23.77 -8.52 -6.74
CA GLY A 92 22.56 -9.30 -6.49
C GLY A 92 22.47 -9.83 -5.06
N GLY A 93 23.49 -10.58 -4.62
CA GLY A 93 23.52 -11.13 -3.25
C GLY A 93 23.39 -10.05 -2.16
N PRO A 94 24.28 -9.03 -2.15
CA PRO A 94 24.19 -7.91 -1.21
C PRO A 94 22.84 -7.17 -1.23
N LEU A 95 22.25 -6.97 -2.41
CA LEU A 95 20.93 -6.34 -2.53
C LEU A 95 19.83 -7.16 -1.84
N LEU A 96 19.78 -8.47 -2.10
CA LEU A 96 18.76 -9.34 -1.51
C LEU A 96 18.89 -9.42 0.02
N SER A 97 20.12 -9.52 0.53
CA SER A 97 20.39 -9.48 1.97
C SER A 97 19.91 -8.17 2.58
N SER A 98 20.27 -7.03 1.98
CA SER A 98 19.90 -5.72 2.50
C SER A 98 18.39 -5.46 2.46
N LEU A 99 17.69 -5.89 1.41
CA LEU A 99 16.23 -5.81 1.35
C LEU A 99 15.58 -6.62 2.48
N THR A 100 16.07 -7.85 2.73
CA THR A 100 15.59 -8.71 3.81
C THR A 100 15.84 -8.08 5.18
N GLU A 101 17.04 -7.56 5.42
CA GLU A 101 17.42 -6.89 6.68
C GLU A 101 16.56 -5.64 6.96
N ASN A 102 16.13 -4.94 5.90
CA ASN A 102 15.25 -3.77 6.01
C ASN A 102 13.75 -4.13 6.03
N GLY A 103 13.40 -5.43 6.05
CA GLY A 103 12.01 -5.90 6.08
C GLY A 103 11.23 -5.56 4.80
N LEU A 104 11.91 -5.45 3.66
CA LEU A 104 11.30 -5.15 2.37
C LEU A 104 11.05 -6.44 1.59
N SER A 105 9.82 -6.58 1.08
CA SER A 105 9.43 -7.70 0.21
C SER A 105 10.07 -7.55 -1.18
N TYR A 106 10.52 -8.67 -1.74
CA TYR A 106 11.05 -8.70 -3.10
C TYR A 106 10.67 -9.98 -3.82
N GLU A 107 10.59 -9.90 -5.15
CA GLU A 107 10.28 -11.02 -6.03
C GLU A 107 11.26 -11.06 -7.22
N PRO A 108 11.95 -12.20 -7.43
CA PRO A 108 12.69 -12.45 -8.67
C PRO A 108 11.74 -12.55 -9.85
N THR A 109 12.00 -11.79 -10.90
CA THR A 109 11.13 -11.68 -12.08
C THR A 109 11.95 -11.78 -13.38
N LYS A 110 11.27 -12.08 -14.49
CA LYS A 110 11.83 -11.93 -15.83
C LYS A 110 11.21 -10.70 -16.46
N ASN A 111 11.88 -9.56 -16.34
CA ASN A 111 11.34 -8.29 -16.78
C ASN A 111 11.47 -8.13 -18.29
N ARG A 112 10.65 -7.22 -18.85
CA ARG A 112 10.67 -6.90 -20.29
C ARG A 112 12.03 -6.38 -20.74
N ILE A 113 12.71 -5.65 -19.85
CA ILE A 113 14.05 -5.11 -20.04
C ILE A 113 14.99 -5.78 -19.03
N SER A 114 16.08 -6.39 -19.52
CA SER A 114 17.11 -6.96 -18.66
C SER A 114 17.75 -5.88 -17.80
N GLY A 115 18.11 -6.21 -16.56
CA GLY A 115 18.75 -5.28 -15.63
C GLY A 115 17.76 -4.34 -14.95
N SER A 116 16.45 -4.51 -15.17
CA SER A 116 15.42 -3.62 -14.61
C SER A 116 14.92 -4.06 -13.23
N ILE A 117 14.60 -3.09 -12.39
CA ILE A 117 13.93 -3.25 -11.11
C ILE A 117 12.67 -2.39 -11.13
N LEU A 118 11.54 -2.98 -10.76
CA LEU A 118 10.24 -2.32 -10.65
C LEU A 118 9.71 -2.42 -9.22
N TRP A 119 8.66 -1.65 -8.95
CA TRP A 119 7.98 -1.67 -7.66
C TRP A 119 6.48 -1.81 -7.85
N LYS A 120 5.89 -2.66 -7.02
CA LYS A 120 4.44 -2.81 -6.88
C LYS A 120 4.04 -2.37 -5.50
N LEU A 121 2.84 -1.80 -5.41
CA LEU A 121 2.20 -1.53 -4.14
C LEU A 121 1.02 -2.50 -4.00
N ASP A 122 1.11 -3.33 -2.98
CA ASP A 122 0.10 -4.30 -2.62
C ASP A 122 -0.70 -3.74 -1.44
N VAL A 123 -2.02 -3.68 -1.60
CA VAL A 123 -2.91 -3.29 -0.50
C VAL A 123 -3.17 -4.53 0.35
N PRO A 124 -2.85 -4.52 1.66
CA PRO A 124 -3.14 -5.63 2.55
C PRO A 124 -4.62 -6.03 2.52
N ASP A 125 -4.88 -7.33 2.61
CA ASP A 125 -6.23 -7.91 2.47
C ASP A 125 -7.25 -7.33 3.46
N ASP A 126 -6.83 -7.02 4.68
CA ASP A 126 -7.69 -6.41 5.70
C ASP A 126 -8.15 -5.00 5.32
N ILE A 127 -7.33 -4.28 4.55
CA ILE A 127 -7.62 -2.95 4.03
C ILE A 127 -8.39 -3.04 2.71
N ALA A 128 -8.03 -3.97 1.83
CA ALA A 128 -8.78 -4.25 0.61
C ALA A 128 -10.23 -4.65 0.92
N GLN A 129 -10.43 -5.49 1.95
CA GLN A 129 -11.75 -5.84 2.45
C GLN A 129 -12.47 -4.63 3.06
N ALA A 130 -11.77 -3.80 3.85
CA ALA A 130 -12.34 -2.59 4.42
C ALA A 130 -12.82 -1.60 3.34
N PHE A 131 -12.08 -1.43 2.25
CA PHE A 131 -12.48 -0.61 1.11
C PHE A 131 -13.64 -1.23 0.31
N SER A 132 -13.63 -2.55 0.13
CA SER A 132 -14.70 -3.28 -0.57
C SER A 132 -16.04 -3.20 0.18
N ASP A 133 -16.01 -3.31 1.52
CA ASP A 133 -17.19 -3.16 2.37
C ASP A 133 -17.71 -1.71 2.38
N LEU A 134 -16.82 -0.71 2.17
CA LEU A 134 -17.17 0.70 2.04
C LEU A 134 -17.78 1.04 0.68
N ASN A 135 -17.35 0.40 -0.41
CA ASN A 135 -17.74 0.70 -1.80
C ASN A 135 -19.23 0.46 -2.14
N ASN A 136 -20.05 0.00 -1.18
CA ASN A 136 -21.51 0.15 -1.26
C ASN A 136 -22.00 1.59 -0.95
N SER A 137 -21.08 2.51 -0.65
CA SER A 137 -21.33 3.92 -0.36
C SER A 137 -20.07 4.74 -0.67
N CYS A 138 -20.11 5.47 -1.78
CA CYS A 138 -19.21 6.54 -2.22
C CYS A 138 -17.98 6.17 -3.08
N ASP A 139 -17.84 7.02 -4.09
CA ASP A 139 -16.97 7.02 -5.26
C ASP A 139 -15.50 7.23 -4.86
N MET A 140 -14.74 6.15 -4.69
CA MET A 140 -13.29 6.20 -4.53
C MET A 140 -12.63 5.45 -5.69
N ASN A 141 -12.28 6.19 -6.73
CA ASN A 141 -11.37 5.79 -7.82
C ASN A 141 -9.92 5.59 -7.31
N GLN A 142 -9.73 4.79 -6.26
CA GLN A 142 -8.40 4.35 -5.83
C GLN A 142 -8.22 2.91 -6.31
N ASN A 143 -7.65 2.77 -7.50
CA ASN A 143 -7.30 1.48 -8.09
C ASN A 143 -6.30 0.74 -7.16
N PRO A 144 -6.67 -0.35 -6.47
CA PRO A 144 -5.89 -0.92 -5.37
C PRO A 144 -4.60 -1.64 -5.76
N LEU A 145 -4.18 -1.61 -7.04
CA LEU A 145 -3.06 -2.42 -7.55
C LEU A 145 -2.16 -1.61 -8.48
N SER A 146 -1.92 -0.33 -8.15
CA SER A 146 -1.16 0.53 -9.04
C SER A 146 0.33 0.21 -8.96
N GLN A 147 0.86 -0.39 -10.02
CA GLN A 147 2.30 -0.43 -10.31
C GLN A 147 2.89 0.98 -10.08
N VAL A 148 3.98 1.05 -9.32
CA VAL A 148 4.67 2.32 -9.11
C VAL A 148 5.30 2.70 -10.45
N LYS A 149 5.01 3.90 -10.94
CA LYS A 149 5.51 4.42 -12.22
C LYS A 149 6.99 4.81 -12.14
N TYR A 150 7.83 3.88 -11.72
CA TYR A 150 9.27 4.03 -11.58
C TYR A 150 9.95 2.73 -11.98
N VAL A 151 11.04 2.83 -12.74
CA VAL A 151 11.90 1.71 -13.11
C VAL A 151 13.36 2.12 -12.95
N ALA A 152 14.14 1.29 -12.28
CA ALA A 152 15.59 1.45 -12.23
C ALA A 152 16.25 0.45 -13.18
N ILE A 153 17.24 0.90 -13.95
CA ILE A 153 18.06 0.06 -14.84
C ILE A 153 19.46 0.02 -14.25
N VAL A 154 19.89 -1.14 -13.77
CA VAL A 154 21.21 -1.33 -13.18
C VAL A 154 22.20 -1.78 -14.26
N LEU A 155 23.25 -0.98 -14.46
CA LEU A 155 24.31 -1.26 -15.42
C LEU A 155 25.67 -1.26 -14.71
N GLU A 156 26.53 -2.20 -15.10
CA GLU A 156 27.95 -2.12 -14.76
C GLU A 156 28.64 -1.11 -15.69
N ALA A 157 29.74 -0.51 -15.22
CA ALA A 157 30.48 0.50 -15.98
C ALA A 157 30.86 0.05 -17.41
N GLU A 158 31.32 -1.19 -17.55
CA GLU A 158 31.72 -1.76 -18.84
C GLU A 158 30.54 -1.88 -19.80
N GLU A 159 29.39 -2.37 -19.32
CA GLU A 159 28.16 -2.48 -20.11
C GLU A 159 27.70 -1.10 -20.61
N PHE A 160 27.71 -0.10 -19.72
CA PHE A 160 27.37 1.28 -20.08
C PHE A 160 28.36 1.86 -21.11
N CYS A 161 29.67 1.69 -20.90
CA CYS A 161 30.69 2.15 -21.85
C CYS A 161 30.55 1.47 -23.22
N ASN A 162 30.21 0.19 -23.25
CA ASN A 162 29.99 -0.57 -24.48
C ASN A 162 28.74 -0.10 -25.23
N LEU A 163 27.63 0.18 -24.53
CA LEU A 163 26.43 0.76 -25.14
C LEU A 163 26.72 2.11 -25.82
N ILE A 164 27.53 2.95 -25.18
CA ILE A 164 27.93 4.25 -25.76
C ILE A 164 28.86 4.05 -26.96
N SER A 165 29.89 3.23 -26.80
CA SER A 165 30.89 3.00 -27.85
C SER A 165 30.28 2.40 -29.10
N ASN A 166 29.26 1.55 -28.94
CA ASN A 166 28.51 0.95 -30.04
C ASN A 166 27.41 1.86 -30.61
N GLY A 167 27.23 3.06 -30.07
CA GLY A 167 26.19 4.01 -30.50
C GLY A 167 24.76 3.59 -30.17
N SER A 168 24.56 2.54 -29.36
CA SER A 168 23.25 1.93 -29.10
C SER A 168 22.60 2.34 -27.79
N PHE A 169 23.26 3.20 -26.98
CA PHE A 169 22.73 3.64 -25.69
C PHE A 169 21.37 4.34 -25.82
N PHE A 170 21.21 5.28 -26.75
CA PHE A 170 19.94 6.00 -26.89
C PHE A 170 18.82 5.14 -27.50
N ASP A 171 19.16 4.16 -28.34
CA ASP A 171 18.18 3.15 -28.78
C ASP A 171 17.69 2.30 -27.62
N HIS A 172 18.61 1.98 -26.68
CA HIS A 172 18.24 1.30 -25.44
C HIS A 172 17.33 2.19 -24.58
N VAL A 173 17.66 3.48 -24.39
CA VAL A 173 16.78 4.44 -23.68
C VAL A 173 15.39 4.47 -24.30
N GLN A 174 15.28 4.59 -25.62
CA GLN A 174 14.00 4.57 -26.32
C GLN A 174 13.23 3.28 -26.07
N ARG A 175 13.90 2.13 -26.13
CA ARG A 175 13.29 0.83 -25.84
C ARG A 175 12.76 0.73 -24.40
N VAL A 176 13.45 1.32 -23.42
CA VAL A 176 12.97 1.37 -22.04
C VAL A 176 11.76 2.28 -21.91
N CYS A 177 11.77 3.45 -22.55
CA CYS A 177 10.62 4.37 -22.60
C CYS A 177 9.38 3.71 -23.23
N ASP A 178 9.54 3.03 -24.36
CA ASP A 178 8.47 2.27 -25.03
C ASP A 178 8.06 1.03 -24.22
N GLY A 179 9.01 0.49 -23.44
CA GLY A 179 8.86 -0.60 -22.50
C GLY A 179 7.91 -0.27 -21.36
N TYR A 180 8.07 0.94 -20.82
CA TYR A 180 7.44 1.43 -19.59
C TYR A 180 6.89 2.86 -19.79
N PRO A 181 5.82 3.02 -20.58
CA PRO A 181 5.31 4.34 -20.95
C PRO A 181 4.82 5.11 -19.72
N GLY A 182 5.29 6.35 -19.57
CA GLY A 182 4.93 7.23 -18.46
C GLY A 182 5.58 6.90 -17.11
N PHE A 183 6.56 6.00 -17.09
CA PHE A 183 7.40 5.73 -15.91
C PHE A 183 8.53 6.73 -15.81
N THR A 184 8.95 7.02 -14.59
CA THR A 184 10.27 7.58 -14.33
C THR A 184 11.32 6.50 -14.46
N ILE A 185 12.35 6.73 -15.28
CA ILE A 185 13.44 5.79 -15.54
C ILE A 185 14.70 6.32 -14.85
N CYS A 186 15.40 5.47 -14.11
CA CYS A 186 16.68 5.82 -13.51
C CYS A 186 17.75 4.80 -13.88
N TYR A 187 18.79 5.22 -14.60
CA TYR A 187 19.97 4.42 -14.87
C TYR A 187 20.91 4.48 -13.68
N ILE A 188 21.14 3.36 -13.00
CA ILE A 188 22.11 3.23 -11.91
C ILE A 188 23.36 2.60 -12.50
N ILE A 189 24.47 3.35 -12.53
CA ILE A 189 25.70 2.93 -13.17
C ILE A 189 26.75 2.69 -12.08
N ASN A 190 27.14 1.42 -11.90
CA ASN A 190 28.12 1.01 -10.90
C ASN A 190 29.56 1.27 -11.40
N LYS A 191 30.41 1.88 -10.57
CA LYS A 191 31.87 2.01 -10.75
C LYS A 191 32.33 2.72 -12.04
N LEU A 192 31.51 3.59 -12.62
CA LEU A 192 31.78 4.21 -13.93
C LEU A 192 33.17 4.87 -14.03
N MET A 193 33.45 5.84 -13.16
CA MET A 193 34.72 6.57 -13.19
C MET A 193 35.91 5.68 -12.84
N ASN A 194 35.73 4.71 -11.94
CA ASN A 194 36.79 3.76 -11.59
C ASN A 194 37.17 2.88 -12.79
N TYR A 195 36.18 2.39 -13.53
CA TYR A 195 36.41 1.63 -14.76
C TYR A 195 37.15 2.45 -15.82
N ILE A 196 36.67 3.67 -16.09
CA ILE A 196 37.29 4.57 -17.07
C ILE A 196 38.75 4.83 -16.71
N ASN A 197 39.03 5.18 -15.45
CA ASN A 197 40.40 5.42 -14.98
C ASN A 197 41.29 4.18 -15.14
N LYS A 198 40.77 2.97 -14.88
CA LYS A 198 41.51 1.73 -15.09
C LYS A 198 41.83 1.49 -16.57
N CYS A 199 40.88 1.76 -17.46
CA CYS A 199 41.07 1.62 -18.91
C CYS A 199 42.11 2.62 -19.43
N GLU A 200 42.04 3.89 -19.03
CA GLU A 200 43.01 4.92 -19.40
C GLU A 200 44.42 4.58 -18.90
N GLN A 201 44.55 4.14 -17.64
CA GLN A 201 45.83 3.69 -17.12
C GLN A 201 46.39 2.48 -17.88
N SER A 202 45.52 1.56 -18.31
CA SER A 202 45.92 0.39 -19.08
C SER A 202 46.38 0.77 -20.48
N GLN A 203 45.74 1.76 -21.11
CA GLN A 203 46.17 2.31 -22.40
C GLN A 203 47.48 3.07 -22.30
N TYR A 204 47.68 3.87 -21.24
CA TYR A 204 48.95 4.55 -21.00
C TYR A 204 50.12 3.56 -20.84
N LYS A 205 49.90 2.45 -20.10
CA LYS A 205 50.90 1.40 -19.90
C LYS A 205 51.16 0.55 -21.15
N ASN A 206 50.15 0.39 -22.01
CA ASN A 206 50.25 -0.40 -23.24
C ASN A 206 49.65 0.36 -24.44
N PRO A 207 50.47 1.08 -25.22
CA PRO A 207 50.02 1.84 -26.38
C PRO A 207 49.36 1.00 -27.50
N SER A 208 49.54 -0.32 -27.49
CA SER A 208 48.85 -1.23 -28.44
C SER A 208 47.38 -1.50 -28.08
N ASN A 209 46.93 -1.05 -26.91
CA ASN A 209 45.54 -1.16 -26.48
C ASN A 209 44.63 -0.30 -27.37
N THR A 210 43.63 -0.94 -27.97
CA THR A 210 42.68 -0.34 -28.92
C THR A 210 41.48 0.34 -28.24
N TRP A 211 41.36 0.24 -26.91
CA TRP A 211 40.29 0.89 -26.17
C TRP A 211 40.31 2.42 -26.38
N ARG A 212 39.14 3.00 -26.56
CA ARG A 212 38.96 4.45 -26.70
C ARG A 212 37.94 4.92 -25.67
N ARG A 213 38.23 6.04 -25.00
CA ARG A 213 37.31 6.63 -24.03
C ARG A 213 35.99 6.99 -24.71
N PRO A 214 34.85 6.41 -24.30
CA PRO A 214 33.55 6.83 -24.80
C PRO A 214 33.18 8.23 -24.29
N PRO A 215 32.37 9.01 -25.02
CA PRO A 215 31.92 10.35 -24.63
C PRO A 215 30.84 10.29 -23.52
N VAL A 216 31.23 9.78 -22.35
CA VAL A 216 30.32 9.51 -21.22
C VAL A 216 29.64 10.78 -20.72
N GLU A 217 30.40 11.85 -20.54
CA GLU A 217 29.90 13.11 -20.01
C GLU A 217 28.86 13.73 -20.95
N GLU A 218 29.12 13.70 -22.26
CA GLU A 218 28.18 14.18 -23.27
C GLU A 218 26.87 13.36 -23.25
N VAL A 219 26.97 12.03 -23.17
CA VAL A 219 25.80 11.14 -23.13
C VAL A 219 24.97 11.39 -21.88
N LEU A 220 25.59 11.54 -20.71
CA LEU A 220 24.88 11.82 -19.46
C LEU A 220 24.22 13.21 -19.47
N CYS A 221 24.92 14.23 -19.99
CA CYS A 221 24.35 15.56 -20.19
C CYS A 221 23.14 15.52 -21.13
N LYS A 222 23.25 14.79 -22.25
CA LYS A 222 22.15 14.63 -23.21
C LYS A 222 20.98 13.87 -22.60
N LEU A 223 21.24 12.81 -21.82
CA LEU A 223 20.21 12.08 -21.08
C LEU A 223 19.41 13.02 -20.17
N ALA A 224 20.10 13.84 -19.38
CA ALA A 224 19.48 14.75 -18.41
C ALA A 224 18.71 15.92 -19.07
N THR A 225 19.04 16.29 -20.31
CA THR A 225 18.47 17.49 -20.98
C THR A 225 17.44 17.16 -22.06
N HIS A 226 17.53 16.00 -22.72
CA HIS A 226 16.69 15.65 -23.87
C HIS A 226 15.64 14.59 -23.56
N TYR A 227 15.74 13.90 -22.42
CA TYR A 227 14.81 12.83 -22.06
C TYR A 227 14.03 13.20 -20.79
N ILE A 228 12.72 13.35 -20.95
CA ILE A 228 11.80 13.67 -19.85
C ILE A 228 11.65 12.43 -18.96
N ASN A 229 11.70 12.62 -17.64
CA ASN A 229 11.58 11.55 -16.64
C ASN A 229 12.65 10.46 -16.75
N VAL A 230 13.78 10.72 -17.41
CA VAL A 230 14.92 9.80 -17.45
C VAL A 230 16.09 10.44 -16.70
N HIS A 231 16.62 9.70 -15.74
CA HIS A 231 17.69 10.14 -14.87
C HIS A 231 18.82 9.13 -14.85
N SER A 232 19.98 9.56 -14.37
CA SER A 232 21.11 8.69 -14.12
C SER A 232 21.67 8.94 -12.73
N ARG A 233 22.04 7.88 -12.03
CA ARG A 233 22.84 7.90 -10.81
C ARG A 233 24.13 7.13 -11.07
N GLN A 234 25.25 7.74 -10.73
CA GLN A 234 26.56 7.08 -10.72
C GLN A 234 26.85 6.64 -9.29
N CYS A 235 27.13 5.36 -9.10
CA CYS A 235 27.51 4.78 -7.82
C CYS A 235 29.00 4.46 -7.83
N ILE A 236 29.67 4.75 -6.72
CA ILE A 236 31.12 4.55 -6.55
C ILE A 236 31.43 3.05 -6.44
N ASP A 237 30.56 2.29 -5.77
CA ASP A 237 30.69 0.86 -5.56
C ASP A 237 29.33 0.15 -5.39
N GLU A 238 29.37 -1.17 -5.20
CA GLU A 238 28.18 -2.01 -5.03
C GLU A 238 27.38 -1.67 -3.77
N ALA A 239 28.06 -1.24 -2.69
CA ALA A 239 27.39 -0.87 -1.45
C ALA A 239 26.51 0.36 -1.67
N GLU A 240 27.01 1.36 -2.41
CA GLU A 240 26.22 2.53 -2.76
C GLU A 240 25.04 2.20 -3.70
N VAL A 241 25.20 1.23 -4.62
CA VAL A 241 24.07 0.73 -5.43
C VAL A 241 22.97 0.16 -4.54
N VAL A 242 23.34 -0.70 -3.59
CA VAL A 242 22.40 -1.35 -2.67
C VAL A 242 21.73 -0.33 -1.75
N GLU A 243 22.50 0.55 -1.12
CA GLU A 243 21.98 1.61 -0.24
C GLU A 243 20.98 2.50 -0.99
N HIS A 244 21.33 2.89 -2.23
CA HIS A 244 20.44 3.69 -3.05
C HIS A 244 19.12 2.97 -3.37
N LEU A 245 19.17 1.69 -3.77
CA LEU A 245 17.97 0.92 -4.11
C LEU A 245 17.06 0.70 -2.90
N VAL A 246 17.61 0.42 -1.72
CA VAL A 246 16.85 0.29 -0.47
C VAL A 246 16.23 1.62 -0.05
N GLY A 247 17.01 2.71 -0.13
CA GLY A 247 16.52 4.06 0.17
C GLY A 247 15.44 4.54 -0.80
N LEU A 248 15.61 4.23 -2.09
CA LEU A 248 14.62 4.50 -3.14
C LEU A 248 13.33 3.73 -2.86
N THR A 249 13.42 2.43 -2.59
CA THR A 249 12.26 1.58 -2.25
C THR A 249 11.48 2.18 -1.07
N SER A 250 12.19 2.52 0.01
CA SER A 250 11.59 3.13 1.19
C SER A 250 10.92 4.47 0.89
N SER A 251 11.50 5.26 -0.02
CA SER A 251 10.96 6.55 -0.44
C SER A 251 9.71 6.40 -1.31
N LEU A 252 9.74 5.47 -2.27
CA LEU A 252 8.61 5.16 -3.15
C LEU A 252 7.40 4.65 -2.35
N ALA A 253 7.64 3.76 -1.38
CA ALA A 253 6.62 3.28 -0.46
C ALA A 253 5.93 4.43 0.27
N LYS A 254 6.72 5.33 0.87
CA LYS A 254 6.19 6.45 1.66
C LYS A 254 5.57 7.55 0.81
N CYS A 255 5.97 7.69 -0.46
CA CYS A 255 5.55 8.78 -1.33
C CYS A 255 4.02 8.89 -1.47
N LYS A 256 3.33 7.75 -1.59
CA LYS A 256 1.86 7.70 -1.71
C LYS A 256 1.12 8.25 -0.50
N PHE A 257 1.75 8.24 0.67
CA PHE A 257 1.14 8.65 1.94
C PHE A 257 1.56 10.07 2.37
N ARG A 258 2.45 10.73 1.62
CA ARG A 258 2.81 12.13 1.89
C ARG A 258 1.67 13.05 1.45
N GLN A 259 0.88 13.53 2.39
CA GLN A 259 -0.01 14.67 2.16
C GLN A 259 0.85 15.91 1.88
N VAL A 260 0.80 16.43 0.66
CA VAL A 260 1.38 17.75 0.37
C VAL A 260 0.43 18.79 0.96
N LYS A 261 0.71 19.24 2.18
CA LYS A 261 0.04 20.40 2.77
C LYS A 261 0.64 21.64 2.11
N PHE A 262 -0.06 22.20 1.13
CA PHE A 262 0.20 23.57 0.70
C PHE A 262 -0.35 24.49 1.80
N THR A 263 0.55 24.98 2.65
CA THR A 263 0.27 26.08 3.60
C THR A 263 0.60 27.41 2.97
#